data_AF-A0A2V6FBR8-F1
#
_entry.id   AF-A0A2V6FBR8-F1
#
_cell.length_a   1.000
_cell.length_b   1.000
_cell.length_c   1.000
_cell.angle_alpha   90.00
_cell.angle_beta   90.00
_cell.angle_gamma   90.00
#
_symmetry.space_group_name_H-M   'P 1'
#
loop_
_entity.id
_entity.type
_entity.pdbx_description
1 polymer ?
#
loop_
_entity_poly.entity_id
_entity_poly.type
_entity_poly.pdbx_seq_one_letter_code
_entity_poly.pdbx_strand_id
1 'polypeptide(L)'
;MKNPDVTVRMRGVMEKCSFCLQRIEQAKIAQKVKAGPSGDIKLKESEGTIPRTACQQACPAEAIVFGDVSDPESQVAKLKAQDRDYTVLEFLLTKPRVTYLARVRNPNPAMPDYQESPVSMKEFTEKNGNPFEHHEGGHGAGDGEPRASGKTTGKGAR
;
A
#
# COMPACT_ATOMS: atom_id res chain seq x y z
N MET A 1 22.57 -23.36 6.05
CA MET A 1 21.56 -24.01 6.92
C MET A 1 20.20 -23.44 6.55
N LYS A 2 19.18 -24.28 6.27
CA LYS A 2 17.83 -23.83 5.88
C LYS A 2 16.94 -23.75 7.13
N ASN A 3 15.94 -22.87 7.12
CA ASN A 3 14.98 -22.78 8.22
C ASN A 3 14.14 -24.08 8.29
N PRO A 4 14.13 -24.82 9.40
CA PRO A 4 13.35 -26.05 9.53
C PRO A 4 11.82 -25.83 9.53
N ASP A 5 11.35 -24.64 9.89
CA ASP A 5 9.92 -24.34 10.01
C ASP A 5 9.24 -24.02 8.66
N VAL A 6 10.02 -24.01 7.57
CA VAL A 6 9.52 -23.70 6.23
C VAL A 6 9.85 -24.87 5.31
N THR A 7 8.85 -25.32 4.55
CA THR A 7 9.02 -26.44 3.62
C THR A 7 9.93 -26.04 2.46
N VAL A 8 10.94 -26.85 2.20
CA VAL A 8 11.76 -26.76 0.97
C VAL A 8 11.02 -27.51 -0.12
N ARG A 9 10.60 -26.83 -1.19
CA ARG A 9 9.78 -27.45 -2.23
C ARG A 9 10.62 -27.99 -3.39
N MET A 10 10.08 -29.01 -4.04
CA MET A 10 10.65 -29.63 -5.24
C MET A 10 10.23 -28.86 -6.49
N ARG A 11 10.84 -29.19 -7.64
CA ARG A 11 10.51 -28.53 -8.92
C ARG A 11 9.01 -28.63 -9.24
N GLY A 12 8.45 -27.56 -9.82
CA GLY A 12 7.08 -27.54 -10.33
C GLY A 12 6.00 -27.22 -9.30
N VAL A 13 6.37 -26.84 -8.06
CA VAL A 13 5.39 -26.38 -7.06
C VAL A 13 5.36 -24.86 -7.02
N MET A 14 4.17 -24.26 -7.12
CA MET A 14 4.01 -22.82 -6.97
C MET A 14 4.24 -22.37 -5.52
N GLU A 15 4.86 -21.20 -5.39
CA GLU A 15 5.12 -20.54 -4.12
C GLU A 15 4.60 -19.10 -4.15
N LYS A 16 4.31 -18.56 -2.96
CA LYS A 16 3.85 -17.19 -2.78
C LYS A 16 4.21 -16.68 -1.39
N CYS A 17 4.03 -15.38 -1.17
CA CYS A 17 4.06 -14.82 0.17
C CYS A 17 2.95 -15.43 1.04
N SER A 18 3.33 -15.96 2.20
CA SER A 18 2.45 -16.51 3.22
C SER A 18 2.37 -15.63 4.47
N PHE A 19 2.85 -14.38 4.40
CA PHE A 19 3.00 -13.47 5.54
C PHE A 19 3.75 -14.08 6.73
N CYS A 20 4.77 -14.89 6.44
CA CYS A 20 5.54 -15.61 7.45
C CYS A 20 4.66 -16.44 8.39
N LEU A 21 3.73 -17.21 7.83
CA LEU A 21 2.79 -18.07 8.57
C LEU A 21 3.49 -18.88 9.68
N GLN A 22 4.69 -19.39 9.43
CA GLN A 22 5.49 -20.11 10.43
C GLN A 22 5.74 -19.28 11.71
N ARG A 23 6.03 -17.98 11.58
CA ARG A 23 6.24 -17.08 12.72
C ARG A 23 4.91 -16.78 13.42
N ILE A 24 3.83 -16.61 12.65
CA ILE A 24 2.48 -16.37 13.18
C ILE A 24 2.01 -17.55 14.02
N GLU A 25 2.15 -18.77 13.52
CA GLU A 25 1.73 -19.96 14.24
C GLU A 25 2.58 -20.21 15.49
N GLN A 26 3.90 -20.00 15.43
CA GLN A 26 4.76 -20.03 16.62
C GLN A 26 4.29 -19.04 17.69
N ALA A 27 4.00 -17.79 17.31
CA ALA A 27 3.49 -16.78 18.24
C ALA A 27 2.13 -17.17 18.83
N LYS A 28 1.19 -17.67 18.01
CA LYS A 28 -0.11 -18.16 18.48
C LYS A 28 0.04 -19.33 19.45
N ILE A 29 0.91 -20.30 19.16
CA ILE A 29 1.16 -21.45 20.02
C ILE A 29 1.75 -20.99 21.35
N ALA A 30 2.77 -20.12 21.32
CA ALA A 30 3.37 -19.57 22.53
C ALA A 30 2.34 -18.81 23.38
N GLN A 31 1.47 -18.01 22.76
CA GLN A 31 0.41 -17.29 23.48
C GLN A 31 -0.63 -18.24 24.06
N LYS A 32 -1.04 -19.29 23.34
CA LYS A 32 -1.96 -20.31 23.86
C LYS A 32 -1.37 -21.02 25.08
N VAL A 33 -0.08 -21.36 25.04
CA VAL A 33 0.63 -21.96 26.17
C VAL A 33 0.67 -21.01 27.36
N LYS A 34 0.94 -19.72 27.13
CA LYS A 34 0.95 -18.68 28.16
C LYS A 34 -0.42 -18.45 28.80
N ALA A 35 -1.48 -18.45 27.99
CA ALA A 35 -2.85 -18.25 28.46
C ALA A 35 -3.37 -19.43 29.29
N GLY A 36 -2.94 -20.66 29.00
CA GLY A 36 -3.42 -21.85 29.69
C GLY A 36 -4.96 -21.91 29.68
N PRO A 37 -5.62 -22.02 30.85
CA PRO A 37 -7.08 -22.04 30.94
C PRO A 37 -7.76 -20.65 30.92
N SER A 38 -7.02 -19.53 30.95
CA SER A 38 -7.60 -18.17 31.12
C SER A 38 -8.33 -17.65 29.87
N GLY A 39 -8.17 -18.30 28.72
CA GLY A 39 -8.85 -17.94 27.47
C GLY A 39 -8.21 -16.78 26.68
N ASP A 40 -7.14 -16.16 27.19
CA ASP A 40 -6.47 -15.00 26.57
C ASP A 40 -5.55 -15.37 25.39
N ILE A 41 -6.16 -15.85 24.30
CA ILE A 41 -5.44 -16.41 23.14
C ILE A 41 -5.06 -15.34 22.10
N LYS A 42 -5.64 -14.14 22.18
CA LYS A 42 -5.41 -13.09 21.19
C LYS A 42 -3.99 -12.53 21.29
N LEU A 43 -3.35 -12.38 20.13
CA LEU A 43 -2.10 -11.64 20.02
C LEU A 43 -2.41 -10.15 20.07
N LYS A 44 -1.69 -9.40 20.89
CA LYS A 44 -1.77 -7.94 21.00
C LYS A 44 -0.43 -7.33 20.67
N GLU A 45 -0.48 -6.22 19.92
CA GLU A 45 0.72 -5.45 19.57
C GLU A 45 1.31 -4.75 20.80
N SER A 46 0.46 -4.26 21.71
CA SER A 46 0.88 -3.61 22.97
C SER A 46 1.71 -4.51 23.88
N GLU A 47 1.45 -5.81 23.85
CA GLU A 47 2.21 -6.82 24.61
C GLU A 47 3.42 -7.35 23.82
N GLY A 48 3.64 -6.88 22.58
CA GLY A 48 4.73 -7.34 21.71
C GLY A 48 4.59 -8.79 21.23
N THR A 49 3.39 -9.36 21.32
CA THR A 49 3.15 -10.79 21.00
C THR A 49 2.95 -11.03 19.50
N ILE A 50 2.63 -10.00 18.72
CA ILE A 50 2.55 -10.11 17.26
C ILE A 50 3.96 -10.24 16.68
N PRO A 51 4.26 -11.31 15.91
CA PRO A 51 5.59 -11.51 15.38
C PRO A 51 5.87 -10.57 14.23
N ARG A 52 7.10 -10.04 14.18
CA ARG A 52 7.58 -9.31 13.00
C ARG A 52 7.81 -10.26 11.84
N THR A 53 7.29 -9.91 10.66
CA THR A 53 7.56 -10.68 9.44
C THR A 53 9.03 -10.52 9.02
N ALA A 54 9.54 -11.45 8.22
CA ALA A 54 10.92 -11.39 7.75
C ALA A 54 11.20 -10.11 6.93
N CYS A 55 10.27 -9.71 6.06
CA CYS A 55 10.39 -8.50 5.25
C CYS A 55 10.27 -7.22 6.08
N GLN A 56 9.39 -7.17 7.08
CA GLN A 56 9.31 -6.05 8.04
C GLN A 56 10.62 -5.91 8.83
N GLN A 57 11.16 -7.02 9.35
CA GLN A 57 12.40 -7.01 10.13
C GLN A 57 13.63 -6.66 9.26
N ALA A 58 13.64 -7.04 7.99
CA ALA A 58 14.75 -6.78 7.09
C ALA A 58 14.75 -5.34 6.54
N CYS A 59 13.62 -4.63 6.58
CA CYS A 59 13.52 -3.28 6.03
C CYS A 59 14.09 -2.25 7.01
N PRO A 60 15.24 -1.60 6.70
CA PRO A 60 15.82 -0.59 7.59
C PRO A 60 14.99 0.70 7.63
N ALA A 61 14.19 0.95 6.60
CA ALA A 61 13.33 2.12 6.50
C ALA A 61 11.93 1.91 7.12
N GLU A 62 11.68 0.75 7.72
CA GLU A 62 10.40 0.41 8.37
C GLU A 62 9.16 0.58 7.48
N ALA A 63 9.34 0.42 6.16
CA ALA A 63 8.28 0.68 5.18
C ALA A 63 7.14 -0.34 5.19
N ILE A 64 7.35 -1.52 5.80
CA ILE A 64 6.37 -2.61 5.86
C ILE A 64 5.95 -2.78 7.31
N VAL A 65 4.66 -2.59 7.59
CA VAL A 65 4.08 -2.82 8.92
C VAL A 65 3.09 -3.98 8.84
N PHE A 66 3.23 -4.92 9.77
CA PHE A 66 2.37 -6.10 9.88
C PHE A 66 1.74 -6.15 11.27
N GLY A 67 0.46 -6.51 11.35
CA GLY A 67 -0.34 -6.41 12.56
C GLY A 67 -1.77 -6.92 12.39
N ASP A 68 -2.56 -6.82 13.47
CA ASP A 68 -3.96 -7.21 13.49
C ASP A 68 -4.87 -6.01 13.17
N VAL A 69 -5.53 -6.05 12.02
CA VAL A 69 -6.45 -4.99 11.58
C VAL A 69 -7.72 -4.92 12.44
N SER A 70 -8.07 -5.99 13.15
CA SER A 70 -9.25 -6.00 14.03
C SER A 70 -9.03 -5.25 15.34
N ASP A 71 -7.76 -5.01 15.71
CA ASP A 71 -7.39 -4.19 16.86
C ASP A 71 -7.24 -2.72 16.41
N PRO A 72 -8.10 -1.79 16.85
CA PRO A 72 -8.04 -0.39 16.46
C PRO A 72 -6.78 0.31 16.98
N GLU A 73 -6.15 -0.20 18.04
CA GLU A 73 -4.93 0.37 18.60
C GLU A 73 -3.66 -0.05 17.84
N SER A 74 -3.77 -1.05 16.97
CA SER A 74 -2.64 -1.54 16.17
C SER A 74 -2.08 -0.47 15.23
N GLN A 75 -0.78 -0.56 14.94
CA GLN A 75 -0.14 0.35 13.98
C GLN A 75 -0.75 0.19 12.59
N VAL A 76 -1.11 -1.04 12.19
CA VAL A 76 -1.71 -1.29 10.88
C VAL A 76 -3.09 -0.64 10.78
N ALA A 77 -3.96 -0.76 11.79
CA ALA A 77 -5.28 -0.13 11.76
C ALA A 77 -5.16 1.40 11.60
N LYS A 78 -4.22 2.01 12.34
CA LYS A 78 -3.94 3.46 12.26
C LYS A 78 -3.40 3.87 10.89
N LEU A 79 -2.50 3.08 10.29
CA LEU A 79 -1.94 3.36 8.96
C LEU A 79 -2.99 3.22 7.86
N LYS A 80 -3.86 2.22 7.95
CA LYS A 80 -4.96 2.01 6.98
C LYS A 80 -6.05 3.09 7.06
N ALA A 81 -6.16 3.78 8.19
CA ALA A 81 -7.08 4.91 8.35
C ALA A 81 -6.56 6.21 7.74
N GLN A 82 -5.30 6.27 7.29
CA GLN A 82 -4.73 7.47 6.69
C GLN A 82 -5.31 7.76 5.31
N ASP A 83 -5.45 9.04 4.96
CA ASP A 83 -5.89 9.49 3.63
C ASP A 83 -5.03 9.02 2.46
N ARG A 84 -3.82 8.54 2.76
CA ARG A 84 -2.84 8.05 1.78
C ARG A 84 -2.96 6.55 1.51
N ASP A 85 -3.79 5.82 2.25
CA ASP A 85 -4.02 4.39 2.02
C ASP A 85 -4.72 4.19 0.68
N TYR A 86 -4.22 3.24 -0.11
CA TYR A 86 -4.90 2.82 -1.32
C TYR A 86 -4.71 1.32 -1.56
N THR A 87 -5.72 0.75 -2.20
CA THR A 87 -5.73 -0.66 -2.59
C THR A 87 -5.28 -0.80 -4.04
N VAL A 88 -4.38 -1.74 -4.30
CA VAL A 88 -3.93 -2.01 -5.68
C VAL A 88 -5.04 -2.73 -6.44
N LEU A 89 -5.40 -2.16 -7.60
CA LEU A 89 -6.45 -2.68 -8.50
C LEU A 89 -7.82 -2.85 -7.81
N GLU A 90 -8.23 -1.83 -7.05
CA GLU A 90 -9.48 -1.87 -6.26
C GLU A 90 -10.74 -2.12 -7.10
N PHE A 91 -10.77 -1.66 -8.35
CA PHE A 91 -11.88 -1.88 -9.28
C PHE A 91 -12.18 -3.36 -9.55
N LEU A 92 -11.23 -4.27 -9.31
CA LEU A 92 -11.43 -5.72 -9.44
C LEU A 92 -12.11 -6.34 -8.19
N LEU A 93 -12.39 -5.56 -7.14
CA LEU A 93 -13.02 -6.00 -5.89
C LEU A 93 -12.34 -7.22 -5.23
N THR A 94 -11.04 -7.40 -5.44
CA THR A 94 -10.26 -8.53 -4.89
C THR A 94 -10.02 -8.43 -3.38
N LYS A 95 -10.28 -7.26 -2.78
CA LYS A 95 -10.16 -6.98 -1.33
C LYS A 95 -8.85 -7.54 -0.73
N PRO A 96 -7.68 -7.16 -1.27
CA PRO A 96 -6.41 -7.65 -0.78
C PRO A 96 -6.17 -7.19 0.66
N ARG A 97 -5.44 -8.00 1.43
CA ARG A 97 -5.10 -7.65 2.82
C ARG A 97 -3.94 -6.65 2.92
N VAL A 98 -3.12 -6.55 1.89
CA VAL A 98 -2.02 -5.58 1.78
C VAL A 98 -2.54 -4.34 1.08
N THR A 99 -2.39 -3.20 1.73
CA THR A 99 -2.62 -1.88 1.16
C THR A 99 -1.32 -1.08 1.22
N TYR A 100 -1.25 0.01 0.47
CA TYR A 100 -0.04 0.81 0.32
C TYR A 100 -0.32 2.25 0.67
N LEU A 101 0.72 2.96 1.12
CA LEU A 101 0.66 4.40 1.34
C LEU A 101 1.21 5.14 0.12
N ALA A 102 0.45 6.12 -0.38
CA ALA A 102 0.86 6.96 -1.50
C ALA A 102 2.19 7.68 -1.20
N ARG A 103 3.10 7.74 -2.18
CA ARG A 103 4.39 8.43 -2.05
C ARG A 103 4.22 9.94 -2.21
N VAL A 104 4.53 10.69 -1.15
CA VAL A 104 4.60 12.16 -1.20
C VAL A 104 6.02 12.56 -1.62
N ARG A 105 6.16 13.34 -2.70
CA ARG A 105 7.47 13.75 -3.25
C ARG A 105 7.96 15.13 -2.79
N ASN A 106 7.08 15.96 -2.22
CA ASN A 106 7.36 17.32 -1.71
C ASN A 106 8.37 18.12 -2.57
N PRO A 107 8.02 18.47 -3.82
CA PRO A 107 8.93 19.20 -4.71
C PRO A 107 9.18 20.63 -4.21
N ASN A 108 10.42 21.12 -4.34
CA ASN A 108 10.81 22.47 -3.93
C ASN A 108 10.34 23.53 -4.95
N PRO A 109 9.53 24.53 -4.57
CA PRO A 109 9.08 25.60 -5.47
C PRO A 109 10.18 26.46 -6.07
N ALA A 110 11.35 26.57 -5.42
CA ALA A 110 12.46 27.40 -5.88
C ALA A 110 13.32 26.75 -6.98
N MET A 111 13.05 25.48 -7.34
CA MET A 111 13.80 24.76 -8.37
C MET A 111 13.30 25.13 -9.77
N PRO A 112 14.21 25.28 -10.76
CA PRO A 112 13.85 25.69 -12.13
C PRO A 112 12.99 24.67 -12.90
N ASP A 113 12.95 23.42 -12.44
CA ASP A 113 12.14 22.32 -12.98
C ASP A 113 10.85 22.06 -12.18
N TYR A 114 10.47 22.95 -11.26
CA TYR A 114 9.25 22.82 -10.47
C TYR A 114 7.99 22.87 -11.34
N GLN A 115 7.11 21.88 -11.17
CA GLN A 115 5.76 21.87 -11.74
C GLN A 115 4.74 21.57 -10.63
N GLU A 116 3.68 22.36 -10.57
CA GLU A 116 2.58 22.20 -9.61
C GLU A 116 1.65 21.07 -10.07
N SER A 117 2.03 19.82 -9.77
CA SER A 117 1.23 18.62 -10.06
C SER A 117 0.44 18.19 -8.82
N PRO A 118 -0.81 17.67 -8.94
CA PRO A 118 -1.55 17.14 -7.79
C PRO A 118 -0.71 16.10 -7.05
N VAL A 119 -0.52 16.30 -5.74
CA VAL A 119 0.38 15.48 -4.92
C VAL A 119 -0.34 14.30 -4.28
N SER A 120 -1.67 14.32 -4.25
CA SER A 120 -2.51 13.23 -3.75
C SER A 120 -3.46 12.69 -4.83
N MET A 121 -3.88 11.43 -4.67
CA MET A 121 -4.91 10.83 -5.53
C MET A 121 -6.23 11.59 -5.46
N LYS A 122 -6.60 12.12 -4.27
CA LYS A 122 -7.80 12.96 -4.09
C LYS A 122 -7.72 14.23 -4.94
N GLU A 123 -6.61 14.96 -4.86
CA GLU A 123 -6.37 16.17 -5.68
C GLU A 123 -6.28 15.85 -7.17
N PHE A 124 -5.74 14.68 -7.54
CA PHE A 124 -5.69 14.23 -8.92
C PHE A 124 -7.09 13.97 -9.46
N THR A 125 -7.93 13.26 -8.71
CA THR A 125 -9.33 12.97 -9.08
C THR A 125 -10.16 14.25 -9.17
N GLU A 126 -9.95 15.21 -8.27
CA GLU A 126 -10.62 16.52 -8.32
C GLU A 126 -10.20 17.36 -9.54
N LYS A 127 -8.90 17.36 -9.91
CA LYS A 127 -8.39 18.16 -11.03
C LYS A 127 -8.60 17.51 -12.40
N ASN A 128 -8.49 16.19 -12.51
CA ASN A 128 -8.46 15.46 -13.79
C ASN A 128 -9.70 14.57 -14.01
N GLY A 129 -10.64 14.53 -13.06
CA GLY A 129 -11.72 13.54 -13.05
C GLY A 129 -11.22 12.17 -12.63
N ASN A 130 -12.14 11.23 -12.38
CA ASN A 130 -11.78 9.85 -12.07
C ASN A 130 -11.37 9.13 -13.37
N PRO A 131 -10.09 8.74 -13.56
CA PRO A 131 -9.67 8.05 -14.77
C PRO A 131 -10.24 6.63 -14.90
N PHE A 132 -10.95 6.13 -13.88
CA PHE A 132 -11.59 4.82 -13.86
C PHE A 132 -13.13 4.88 -13.94
N GLU A 133 -13.72 6.08 -14.05
CA GLU A 133 -15.14 6.18 -14.41
C GLU A 133 -15.29 5.87 -15.91
N HIS A 134 -16.18 4.93 -16.23
CA HIS A 134 -16.55 4.64 -17.60
C HIS A 134 -17.27 5.87 -18.17
N HIS A 135 -16.56 6.63 -19.02
CA HIS A 135 -17.24 7.56 -19.91
C HIS A 135 -18.12 6.76 -20.86
N GLU A 136 -19.44 6.77 -20.63
CA GLU A 136 -20.44 6.39 -21.63
C GLU A 136 -20.46 7.45 -22.74
N GLY A 137 -19.39 7.49 -23.53
CA GLY A 137 -19.23 8.38 -24.66
C GLY A 137 -18.60 7.60 -25.79
N GLY A 138 -19.44 7.12 -26.71
CA GLY A 138 -19.01 6.29 -27.83
C GLY A 138 -17.87 6.92 -28.61
N HIS A 139 -16.92 6.08 -29.02
CA HIS A 139 -15.91 6.42 -30.03
C HIS A 139 -16.60 6.67 -31.37
N GLY A 140 -17.18 7.86 -31.54
CA GLY A 140 -17.61 8.39 -32.82
C GLY A 140 -16.40 8.95 -33.56
N ALA A 141 -16.04 8.29 -34.66
CA ALA A 141 -15.11 8.84 -35.64
C ALA A 141 -15.68 10.16 -36.19
N GLY A 142 -14.89 11.24 -36.11
CA GLY A 142 -15.23 12.54 -36.66
C GLY A 142 -13.98 13.42 -36.72
N ASP A 143 -13.47 13.59 -37.93
CA ASP A 143 -12.35 14.45 -38.28
C ASP A 143 -12.63 15.93 -37.90
N GLY A 144 -11.62 16.63 -37.36
CA GLY A 144 -11.75 18.08 -37.08
C GLY A 144 -10.60 18.70 -36.27
N GLU A 145 -9.53 19.06 -36.98
CA GLU A 145 -8.55 20.16 -36.73
C GLU A 145 -7.78 20.28 -35.39
N PRO A 146 -6.46 20.59 -35.42
CA PRO A 146 -5.63 20.62 -34.21
C PRO A 146 -5.95 21.87 -33.38
N ARG A 147 -6.40 21.68 -32.15
CA ARG A 147 -6.52 22.80 -31.20
C ARG A 147 -5.12 23.25 -30.77
N ALA A 148 -4.81 24.46 -31.21
CA ALA A 148 -3.58 25.19 -31.00
C ALA A 148 -3.10 25.22 -29.55
N SER A 149 -1.79 25.01 -29.39
CA SER A 149 -1.02 25.32 -28.21
C SER A 149 -1.16 26.81 -27.86
N GLY A 150 -1.87 27.08 -26.76
CA GLY A 150 -2.08 28.42 -26.22
C GLY A 150 -0.81 29.02 -25.60
N LYS A 151 -0.11 29.82 -26.41
CA LYS A 151 0.67 31.03 -26.08
C LYS A 151 1.55 31.01 -24.82
N THR A 152 2.83 30.73 -25.04
CA THR A 152 3.94 31.35 -24.32
C THR A 152 3.95 32.87 -24.56
N THR A 153 3.55 33.67 -23.58
CA THR A 153 3.92 35.09 -23.57
C THR A 153 5.35 35.24 -23.10
N GLY A 154 6.28 35.07 -24.04
CA GLY A 154 7.63 35.62 -23.90
C GLY A 154 7.58 37.14 -24.10
N LYS A 155 7.80 37.90 -23.03
CA LYS A 155 8.39 39.24 -23.13
C LYS A 155 9.86 39.06 -22.75
N GLY A 156 10.72 39.15 -23.76
CA GLY A 156 12.16 38.98 -23.61
C GLY A 156 12.81 40.12 -22.85
N ALA A 157 13.94 39.80 -22.24
CA ALA A 157 15.05 40.71 -22.03
C ALA A 157 16.36 39.94 -22.21
N ARG A 158 16.89 40.07 -23.44
CA ARG A 158 18.21 39.69 -23.98
C ARG A 158 18.53 38.21 -24.19
#